data_AF-A0A3E1EGQ3-F1
#
_entry.id   AF-A0A3E1EGQ3-F1
#
_cell.length_a   1.000
_cell.length_b   1.000
_cell.length_c   1.000
_cell.angle_alpha   90.00
_cell.angle_beta   90.00
_cell.angle_gamma   90.00
#
_symmetry.space_group_name_H-M   'P 1'
#
loop_
_entity.id
_entity.type
_entity.pdbx_description
1 polymer ?
#
loop_
_entity_poly.entity_id
_entity_poly.type
_entity_poly.pdbx_seq_one_letter_code
_entity_poly.pdbx_strand_id
1 'polypeptide(L)' 'MEAPPQLRREHPGNRPGPDYVWIDGYWAWHGRRYEWVAGHWDRPPHGHAKWNAPRYERRDNSYVFVAGSWR' A
#
# COMPACT_ATOMS: atom_id res chain seq x y z
N MET A 1 -1.20 21.77 -3.93
CA MET A 1 -1.11 20.38 -4.43
C MET A 1 -2.15 19.57 -3.68
N GLU A 2 -2.96 18.83 -4.41
CA GLU A 2 -4.11 18.08 -3.89
C GLU A 2 -3.63 17.01 -2.89
N ALA A 3 -4.29 16.91 -1.74
CA ALA A 3 -4.08 15.78 -0.84
C ALA A 3 -4.41 14.49 -1.61
N PRO A 4 -3.67 13.39 -1.40
CA PRO A 4 -3.98 12.13 -2.06
C PRO A 4 -5.46 11.83 -1.82
N PRO A 5 -6.21 11.46 -2.87
CA PRO A 5 -7.60 11.08 -2.71
C PRO A 5 -7.72 10.04 -1.61
N GLN A 6 -8.85 10.06 -0.91
CA GLN A 6 -9.09 9.19 0.23
C GLN A 6 -8.66 7.77 -0.12
N LEU A 7 -7.82 7.17 0.74
CA LEU A 7 -7.40 5.77 0.60
C LEU A 7 -8.65 4.97 0.29
N ARG A 8 -8.75 4.40 -0.92
CA ARG A 8 -9.85 3.49 -1.20
C ARG A 8 -9.60 2.32 -0.27
N ARG A 9 -10.45 2.18 0.75
CA ARG A 9 -10.54 0.94 1.51
C ARG A 9 -10.98 -0.11 0.51
N GLU A 10 -10.01 -0.83 -0.01
CA GLU A 10 -10.29 -2.03 -0.76
C GLU A 10 -10.71 -3.10 0.24
N HIS A 11 -11.76 -3.82 -0.11
CA HIS A 11 -12.17 -4.98 0.65
C HIS A 11 -11.35 -6.14 0.09
N PRO A 12 -10.41 -6.71 0.87
CA PRO A 12 -9.53 -7.80 0.42
C PRO A 12 -10.27 -9.03 -0.11
N GLY A 13 -11.58 -9.12 0.17
CA GLY A 13 -12.37 -10.31 -0.04
C GLY A 13 -11.87 -11.45 0.85
N ASN A 14 -11.97 -12.68 0.33
CA ASN A 14 -11.49 -13.85 1.04
C ASN A 14 -9.98 -13.96 0.91
N ARG A 15 -9.32 -14.14 2.06
CA ARG A 15 -7.89 -14.41 2.14
C ARG A 15 -7.57 -15.75 1.46
N PRO A 16 -6.67 -15.81 0.46
CA PRO A 16 -6.36 -17.04 -0.28
C PRO A 16 -5.76 -18.16 0.58
N GLY A 17 -5.10 -17.81 1.68
CA GLY A 17 -4.51 -18.75 2.62
C GLY A 17 -4.00 -18.07 3.88
N PRO A 18 -3.66 -18.83 4.94
CA PRO A 18 -3.30 -18.28 6.25
C PRO A 18 -2.08 -17.34 6.20
N ASP A 19 -1.15 -17.59 5.27
CA ASP A 19 0.08 -16.80 5.13
C ASP A 19 -0.10 -15.53 4.29
N TYR A 20 -1.24 -15.35 3.61
CA TYR A 20 -1.42 -14.19 2.76
C TYR A 20 -1.73 -12.95 3.58
N VAL A 21 -1.01 -11.86 3.30
CA VAL A 21 -1.29 -10.56 3.90
C VAL A 21 -1.83 -9.63 2.82
N TRP A 22 -2.83 -8.85 3.21
CA TRP A 22 -3.42 -7.87 2.33
C TRP A 22 -2.53 -6.64 2.27
N ILE A 23 -2.08 -6.32 1.07
CA ILE A 23 -1.40 -5.07 0.76
C ILE A 23 -2.48 -4.13 0.26
N ASP A 24 -2.82 -3.12 1.07
CA ASP A 24 -3.77 -2.08 0.66
C ASP A 24 -3.26 -1.32 -0.56
N GLY A 25 -4.17 -1.03 -1.49
CA GLY A 25 -3.90 -0.19 -2.65
C GLY A 25 -3.60 1.25 -2.27
N TYR A 26 -2.95 1.93 -3.19
CA TYR A 26 -2.36 3.22 -2.90
C TYR A 26 -2.20 4.12 -4.12
N TRP A 27 -2.07 5.41 -3.87
CA TRP A 27 -1.75 6.41 -4.87
C TRP A 27 -0.23 6.55 -5.00
N ALA A 28 0.33 6.00 -6.07
CA ALA A 28 1.72 6.23 -6.45
C ALA A 28 1.86 7.60 -7.11
N TRP A 29 2.84 8.40 -6.67
CA TRP A 29 3.16 9.66 -7.33
C TRP A 29 4.09 9.42 -8.52
N HIS A 30 3.59 9.60 -9.74
CA HIS A 30 4.35 9.35 -10.97
C HIS A 30 4.86 10.65 -11.60
N GLY A 31 5.43 11.54 -10.78
CA GLY A 31 6.06 12.81 -11.19
C GLY A 31 5.12 13.90 -11.73
N ARG A 32 3.96 13.53 -12.27
CA ARG A 32 2.95 14.44 -12.86
C ARG A 32 1.54 14.24 -12.31
N ARG A 33 1.21 13.05 -11.79
CA ARG A 33 -0.12 12.72 -11.25
C ARG A 33 -0.02 11.61 -10.21
N TYR A 34 -1.06 11.52 -9.38
CA TYR A 34 -1.31 10.34 -8.56
C TYR A 34 -1.91 9.24 -9.45
N GLU A 35 -1.31 8.06 -9.41
CA GLU A 35 -1.79 6.86 -10.10
C GLU A 35 -2.22 5.82 -9.06
N TRP A 36 -3.43 5.27 -9.21
CA TRP A 36 -3.95 4.27 -8.29
C TRP A 36 -3.33 2.91 -8.60
N VAL A 37 -2.62 2.37 -7.62
CA VAL A 37 -2.16 0.99 -7.59
C VAL A 37 -3.17 0.21 -6.76
N ALA A 38 -3.83 -0.77 -7.36
CA ALA A 38 -4.77 -1.63 -6.65
C ALA A 38 -4.04 -2.51 -5.62
N GLY A 39 -4.68 -2.72 -4.48
CA GLY A 39 -4.21 -3.62 -3.44
C GLY A 39 -4.27 -5.07 -3.90
N HIS A 40 -3.44 -5.89 -3.28
CA HIS A 40 -3.32 -7.30 -3.63
C HIS A 40 -2.96 -8.14 -2.41
N TRP A 41 -3.22 -9.44 -2.53
CA TRP A 41 -2.72 -10.42 -1.58
C TRP A 41 -1.28 -10.77 -1.93
N ASP A 42 -0.38 -10.63 -0.97
CA ASP A 42 1.02 -11.03 -1.12
C ASP A 42 1.43 -11.96 0.02
N ARG A 43 2.46 -12.77 -0.22
CA ARG A 43 2.95 -13.77 0.72
C ARG A 43 4.26 -13.29 1.34
N PRO A 44 4.41 -13.34 2.68
CA PRO A 44 5.67 -13.04 3.32
C PRO A 44 6.75 -13.99 2.82
N PRO A 45 7.97 -13.50 2.53
CA PRO A 45 9.09 -14.35 2.13
C PRO A 45 9.55 -15.28 3.27
N HIS A 46 9.22 -14.95 4.53
CA HIS A 46 9.59 -15.74 5.71
C HIS A 46 8.40 -15.84 6.68
N GLY A 47 8.18 -17.00 7.30
CA GLY A 47 7.01 -17.25 8.17
C GLY A 47 6.86 -16.34 9.40
N HIS A 48 7.89 -15.55 9.73
CA HIS A 48 7.86 -14.55 10.82
C HIS A 48 7.90 -13.11 10.32
N ALA A 49 7.91 -12.88 9.00
CA ALA A 49 7.96 -11.53 8.45
C ALA A 49 6.65 -10.80 8.76
N LYS A 50 6.76 -9.63 9.36
CA LYS A 50 5.62 -8.77 9.64
C LYS A 50 5.44 -7.81 8.48
N TRP A 51 4.23 -7.77 7.96
CA TRP A 51 3.85 -6.74 7.00
C TRP A 51 3.83 -5.39 7.70
N ASN A 52 4.72 -4.49 7.28
CA ASN A 52 4.57 -3.09 7.64
C ASN A 52 3.64 -2.48 6.62
N ALA A 53 2.43 -2.11 7.05
CA ALA A 53 1.46 -1.47 6.20
C ALA A 53 2.10 -0.25 5.51
N PRO A 54 1.80 -0.05 4.22
CA PRO A 54 2.30 1.11 3.50
C PRO A 54 1.80 2.39 4.18
N ARG A 55 2.61 3.43 4.10
CA ARG A 55 2.24 4.74 4.64
C ARG A 55 2.50 5.84 3.64
N TYR A 56 1.66 6.86 3.67
CA TYR A 56 1.97 8.11 2.98
C TYR A 56 2.84 8.96 3.90
N GLU A 57 4.03 9.29 3.41
CA GLU A 57 4.90 10.24 4.06
C GLU A 57 4.77 11.59 3.35
N ARG A 58 4.54 12.64 4.13
CA ARG A 58 4.39 13.99 3.61
C ARG A 58 5.78 14.58 3.40
N ARG A 59 6.19 14.79 2.16
CA ARG A 59 7.50 15.34 1.78
C ARG A 59 7.32 16.70 1.11
N ASP A 60 7.72 17.75 1.83
CA ASP A 60 7.58 19.16 1.47
C ASP A 60 6.16 19.54 1.05
N ASN A 61 5.86 19.44 -0.26
CA ASN A 61 4.59 19.80 -0.87
C ASN A 61 3.88 18.62 -1.56
N SER A 62 4.39 17.39 -1.39
CA SER A 62 3.90 16.15 -2.04
C SER A 62 3.71 15.03 -1.02
N TYR A 63 2.82 14.08 -1.31
CA TYR A 63 2.70 12.85 -0.54
C TYR A 63 3.46 11.74 -1.28
N VAL A 64 4.51 11.23 -0.63
CA VAL A 64 5.29 10.10 -1.15
C VAL A 64 4.73 8.84 -0.53
N PHE A 65 4.33 7.91 -1.39
CA PHE A 65 3.94 6.59 -0.95
C PHE A 65 5.19 5.79 -0.56
N VAL A 66 5.26 5.40 0.70
CA VAL A 66 6.24 4.43 1.17
C VAL A 66 5.60 3.06 1.09
N ALA A 67 6.07 2.27 0.13
CA ALA A 67 5.63 0.89 -0.03
C ALA A 67 5.79 0.13 1.27
N GLY A 68 4.73 -0.60 1.63
CA GLY A 68 4.78 -1.51 2.74
C GLY A 68 5.89 -2.50 2.49
N SER A 69 6.64 -2.80 3.54
CA SER A 69 7.81 -3.66 3.44
C SER A 69 7.65 -4.80 4.44
N TRP A 70 8.04 -5.99 4.00
CA TRP A 70 8.26 -7.12 4.89
C TRP A 70 9.46 -6.82 5.81
N ARG A 71 9.28 -6.96 7.12
CA ARG A 71 10.36 -6.85 8.13
C ARG A 71 10.48 -8.13 8.93
#